data_AF-A0A2N5SYX6-F1
#
_entry.id   AF-A0A2N5SYX6-F1
#
_cell.length_a   1.000
_cell.length_b   1.000
_cell.length_c   1.000
_cell.angle_alpha   90.00
_cell.angle_beta   90.00
_cell.angle_gamma   90.00
#
_symmetry.space_group_name_H-M   'P 1'
#
loop_
_entity.id
_entity.type
_entity.pdbx_description
1 polymer ?
#
loop_
_entity_poly.entity_id
_entity_poly.type
_entity_poly.pdbx_seq_one_letter_code
_entity_poly.pdbx_strand_id
1 'polypeptide(L)'
;MDCLITGLNFITEIPNEVFWFSDQLVQEIIHNNPTDPKEQEKLVTENSTQSFTNIQKKTKSSSISPPPPDPSFDDPSAAIEQFPRPSPNPPQYSVLFDSNPSPQFPCMLVNIGSGVSIIKVTNFGKFERISGTSLGGGTLWGLLSLLTEAKSFDEMLDLSIKGDNSKVDMLVGDIYGQDYGKIGLKSSTIASSFGKVFKKKSSSAGRPRDDPDNLHDPPKVEFKPEDISKSLLYAISNNIGQIAHLNAEKHGLDRIYFGGCFIRGHAATVSTLSYAIRFWSKGTKRAFFLRHEGYLGSIGAWLKNIGHEIDQASSSSSSSDNPPHSKS
;
A
#
# COMPACT_ATOMS: atom_id res chain seq x y z
N MET A 1 -20.23 -9.18 -5.49
CA MET A 1 -18.91 -8.50 -5.41
C MET A 1 -18.87 -7.28 -6.31
N ASP A 2 -19.40 -7.41 -7.53
CA ASP A 2 -19.98 -6.42 -8.44
C ASP A 2 -19.88 -4.95 -8.03
N CYS A 3 -20.61 -4.49 -7.01
CA CYS A 3 -20.61 -3.09 -6.57
C CYS A 3 -19.20 -2.58 -6.22
N LEU A 4 -18.33 -3.42 -5.65
CA LEU A 4 -16.93 -3.08 -5.38
C LEU A 4 -16.14 -2.80 -6.68
N ILE A 5 -16.43 -3.54 -7.75
CA ILE A 5 -15.75 -3.42 -9.04
C ILE A 5 -16.38 -2.31 -9.90
N THR A 6 -17.70 -2.11 -9.82
CA THR A 6 -18.37 -0.93 -10.37
C THR A 6 -17.81 0.37 -9.76
N GLY A 7 -17.63 0.40 -8.43
CA GLY A 7 -17.00 1.53 -7.75
C GLY A 7 -15.53 1.70 -8.09
N LEU A 8 -14.75 0.61 -8.18
CA LEU A 8 -13.35 0.67 -8.63
C LEU A 8 -13.25 1.33 -10.01
N ASN A 9 -13.98 0.80 -11.01
CA ASN A 9 -13.92 1.28 -12.39
C ASN A 9 -14.20 2.80 -12.46
N PHE A 10 -15.30 3.24 -11.83
CA PHE A 10 -15.67 4.65 -11.75
C PHE A 10 -14.58 5.52 -11.08
N ILE A 11 -14.03 5.09 -9.94
CA ILE A 11 -12.94 5.85 -9.29
C ILE A 11 -11.68 5.90 -10.16
N THR A 12 -11.36 4.83 -10.90
CA THR A 12 -10.21 4.80 -11.81
C THR A 12 -10.40 5.64 -13.09
N GLU A 13 -11.58 6.24 -13.28
CA GLU A 13 -11.87 7.20 -14.35
C GLU A 13 -11.82 8.67 -13.86
N ILE A 14 -11.65 8.93 -12.56
CA ILE A 14 -11.61 10.28 -11.97
C ILE A 14 -10.16 10.80 -11.87
N PRO A 15 -9.84 12.00 -12.41
CA PRO A 15 -8.49 12.55 -12.33
C PRO A 15 -8.00 12.77 -10.90
N ASN A 16 -6.82 12.23 -10.60
CA ASN A 16 -6.14 12.32 -9.30
C ASN A 16 -6.88 11.62 -8.13
N GLU A 17 -7.69 10.60 -8.41
CA GLU A 17 -8.17 9.65 -7.39
C GLU A 17 -7.20 8.49 -7.14
N VAL A 18 -6.58 7.98 -8.22
CA VAL A 18 -5.53 6.96 -8.15
C VAL A 18 -4.20 7.62 -7.81
N PHE A 19 -3.44 7.03 -6.88
CA PHE A 19 -2.10 7.50 -6.52
C PHE A 19 -1.11 6.35 -6.24
N TRP A 20 0.19 6.67 -6.25
CA TRP A 20 1.28 5.78 -5.85
C TRP A 20 2.46 6.58 -5.28
N PHE A 21 3.34 5.91 -4.53
CA PHE A 21 4.55 6.53 -4.00
C PHE A 21 5.69 6.48 -5.03
N SER A 22 6.51 7.53 -5.10
CA SER A 22 7.63 7.58 -6.03
C SER A 22 8.70 6.53 -5.69
N ASP A 23 9.42 6.09 -6.73
CA ASP A 23 10.48 5.09 -6.66
C ASP A 23 11.57 5.44 -5.61
N GLN A 24 11.83 6.73 -5.38
CA GLN A 24 12.78 7.22 -4.37
C GLN A 24 12.23 7.19 -2.95
N LEU A 25 10.98 7.59 -2.73
CA LEU A 25 10.38 7.62 -1.39
C LEU A 25 10.38 6.22 -0.76
N VAL A 26 10.11 5.18 -1.57
CA VAL A 26 10.24 3.79 -1.12
C VAL A 26 11.71 3.43 -0.83
N GLN A 27 12.67 3.91 -1.62
CA GLN A 27 14.10 3.65 -1.40
C GLN A 27 14.68 4.34 -0.17
N GLU A 28 14.24 5.55 0.19
CA GLU A 28 14.70 6.20 1.42
C GLU A 28 14.10 5.54 2.67
N ILE A 29 12.85 5.09 2.61
CA ILE A 29 12.26 4.28 3.68
C ILE A 29 13.00 2.94 3.84
N ILE A 30 13.44 2.31 2.73
CA ILE A 30 14.30 1.10 2.72
C ILE A 30 15.67 1.32 3.40
N HIS A 31 16.25 2.52 3.33
CA HIS A 31 17.61 2.78 3.81
C HIS A 31 17.66 3.43 5.19
N ASN A 32 16.76 4.37 5.47
CA ASN A 32 16.83 5.19 6.67
C ASN A 32 15.99 4.62 7.82
N ASN A 33 14.82 4.02 7.53
CA ASN A 33 13.81 3.55 8.49
C ASN A 33 13.80 4.33 9.83
N PRO A 34 13.63 5.66 9.80
CA PRO A 34 14.16 6.54 10.84
C PRO A 34 13.57 6.29 12.23
N THR A 35 14.43 6.45 13.24
CA THR A 35 14.08 6.25 14.65
C THR A 35 13.30 7.40 15.28
N ASP A 36 13.15 8.55 14.61
CA ASP A 36 12.22 9.61 15.02
C ASP A 36 10.94 9.58 14.15
N PRO A 37 9.77 9.29 14.74
CA PRO A 37 8.49 9.36 14.05
C PRO A 37 8.16 10.72 13.43
N LYS A 38 8.70 11.82 13.99
CA LYS A 38 8.44 13.19 13.50
C LYS A 38 9.12 13.49 12.17
N GLU A 39 10.28 12.88 11.89
CA GLU A 39 10.90 12.98 10.57
C GLU A 39 10.11 12.18 9.53
N GLN A 40 9.58 11.01 9.94
CA GLN A 40 8.65 10.20 9.15
C GLN A 40 7.38 10.98 8.78
N GLU A 41 6.77 11.67 9.74
CA GLU A 41 5.62 12.56 9.51
C GLU A 41 5.98 13.73 8.58
N LYS A 42 7.12 14.39 8.82
CA LYS A 42 7.56 15.56 8.05
C LYS A 42 7.78 15.24 6.56
N LEU A 43 8.50 14.15 6.27
CA LEU A 43 8.79 13.68 4.90
C LEU A 43 7.51 13.39 4.08
N VAL A 44 6.46 12.90 4.75
CA VAL A 44 5.17 12.59 4.14
C VAL A 44 4.28 13.83 4.01
N THR A 45 4.16 14.62 5.07
CA THR A 45 3.09 15.62 5.22
C THR A 45 3.45 16.99 4.62
N GLU A 46 4.72 17.41 4.63
CA GLU A 46 5.12 18.67 3.97
C GLU A 46 5.01 18.56 2.44
N ASN A 47 5.29 17.38 1.88
CA ASN A 47 5.18 17.12 0.44
C ASN A 47 3.72 16.91 -0.02
N SER A 48 2.79 16.57 0.89
CA SER A 48 1.37 16.41 0.53
C SER A 48 0.59 17.73 0.50
N THR A 49 1.09 18.79 1.15
CA THR A 49 0.36 20.06 1.34
C THR A 49 0.70 21.15 0.32
N GLN A 50 1.87 21.12 -0.34
CA GLN A 50 2.26 22.16 -1.32
C GLN A 50 1.41 22.19 -2.61
N SER A 51 0.72 21.09 -2.93
CA SER A 51 -0.10 20.93 -4.14
C SER A 51 -1.46 21.62 -4.07
N PHE A 52 -2.06 21.77 -2.88
CA PHE A 52 -3.44 22.23 -2.72
C PHE A 52 -3.64 23.75 -2.88
N THR A 53 -2.60 24.56 -2.68
CA THR A 53 -2.74 26.04 -2.60
C THR A 53 -2.31 26.79 -3.87
N ASN A 54 -1.52 26.18 -4.76
CA ASN A 54 -0.87 26.90 -5.87
C ASN A 54 -1.62 26.86 -7.22
N ILE A 55 -2.66 26.04 -7.36
CA ILE A 55 -3.35 25.78 -8.64
C ILE A 55 -3.98 27.04 -9.27
N GLN A 56 -4.29 28.09 -8.49
CA GLN A 56 -4.95 29.30 -9.00
C GLN A 56 -4.02 30.45 -9.46
N LYS A 57 -2.67 30.35 -9.38
CA LYS A 57 -1.82 31.56 -9.47
C LYS A 57 -0.68 31.64 -10.50
N LYS A 58 -0.46 30.64 -11.37
CA LYS A 58 0.63 30.73 -12.40
C LYS A 58 0.25 30.27 -13.82
N THR A 59 -0.69 30.99 -14.44
CA THR A 59 -0.77 31.09 -15.91
C THR A 59 -0.26 32.45 -16.39
N LYS A 60 1.05 32.56 -16.67
CA LYS A 60 1.64 33.63 -17.52
C LYS A 60 3.11 33.37 -17.91
N SER A 61 3.31 33.12 -19.20
CA SER A 61 4.42 33.56 -20.08
C SER A 61 5.87 33.68 -19.57
N SER A 62 6.77 32.86 -20.15
CA SER A 62 8.04 33.28 -20.76
C SER A 62 8.49 32.22 -21.81
N SER A 63 9.56 32.48 -22.59
CA SER A 63 9.82 31.81 -23.87
C SER A 63 11.30 31.79 -24.30
N ILE A 64 11.65 30.95 -25.31
CA ILE A 64 12.93 30.91 -26.09
C ILE A 64 14.10 30.26 -25.29
N SER A 65 15.07 29.49 -25.82
CA SER A 65 15.55 29.13 -27.19
C SER A 65 16.07 27.66 -27.27
N PRO A 66 16.34 27.09 -28.48
CA PRO A 66 16.92 25.75 -28.66
C PRO A 66 18.47 25.71 -28.81
N PRO A 67 19.13 24.56 -28.56
CA PRO A 67 20.57 24.32 -28.79
C PRO A 67 20.90 23.74 -30.20
N PRO A 68 22.18 23.72 -30.63
CA PRO A 68 22.64 23.25 -31.95
C PRO A 68 22.89 21.71 -32.03
N PRO A 69 23.11 21.15 -33.25
CA PRO A 69 23.25 19.71 -33.50
C PRO A 69 24.67 19.13 -33.33
N ASP A 70 24.75 17.80 -33.33
CA ASP A 70 25.88 16.93 -32.94
C ASP A 70 26.46 16.12 -34.14
N PRO A 71 27.76 15.77 -34.17
CA PRO A 71 28.36 14.90 -35.20
C PRO A 71 28.65 13.44 -34.75
N SER A 72 28.36 12.44 -35.60
CA SER A 72 28.70 11.00 -35.44
C SER A 72 30.11 10.67 -36.00
N PHE A 73 30.72 9.47 -35.94
CA PHE A 73 30.34 8.03 -36.01
C PHE A 73 31.50 7.17 -35.40
N ASP A 74 31.44 5.87 -35.02
CA ASP A 74 30.40 4.86 -34.70
C ASP A 74 31.11 3.66 -33.98
N ASP A 75 30.39 2.72 -33.35
CA ASP A 75 30.81 1.29 -33.17
C ASP A 75 29.65 0.39 -32.66
N PRO A 76 29.14 -0.60 -33.43
CA PRO A 76 27.96 -1.40 -33.08
C PRO A 76 28.25 -2.87 -32.68
N SER A 77 28.93 -3.16 -31.56
CA SER A 77 28.98 -4.55 -31.02
C SER A 77 29.29 -4.72 -29.51
N ALA A 78 28.40 -4.26 -28.62
CA ALA A 78 28.33 -4.80 -27.25
C ALA A 78 26.90 -4.69 -26.68
N ALA A 79 26.28 -5.82 -26.31
CA ALA A 79 24.91 -5.83 -25.79
C ALA A 79 24.83 -5.35 -24.32
N ILE A 80 23.99 -4.35 -24.10
CA ILE A 80 23.54 -3.78 -22.82
C ILE A 80 22.54 -4.81 -22.20
N GLU A 81 22.49 -5.08 -20.89
CA GLU A 81 22.07 -4.15 -19.83
C GLU A 81 22.99 -4.14 -18.59
N GLN A 82 23.80 -3.07 -18.50
CA GLN A 82 24.14 -2.49 -17.20
C GLN A 82 22.97 -1.62 -16.75
N PHE A 83 22.58 -1.67 -15.48
CA PHE A 83 21.53 -0.79 -14.94
C PHE A 83 21.87 0.69 -15.20
N PRO A 84 20.96 1.50 -15.76
CA PRO A 84 21.24 2.90 -16.04
C PRO A 84 21.54 3.66 -14.76
N ARG A 85 22.69 4.36 -14.74
CA ARG A 85 23.12 5.19 -13.61
C ARG A 85 22.08 6.30 -13.35
N PRO A 86 21.74 6.62 -12.08
CA PRO A 86 20.80 7.67 -11.76
C PRO A 86 21.15 9.02 -12.43
N SER A 87 20.10 9.71 -12.88
CA SER A 87 20.15 11.00 -13.58
C SER A 87 20.91 12.10 -12.78
N PRO A 88 21.67 13.00 -13.46
CA PRO A 88 22.26 14.18 -12.82
C PRO A 88 21.23 15.12 -12.18
N ASN A 89 19.99 15.12 -12.68
CA ASN A 89 18.84 15.70 -12.00
C ASN A 89 18.17 14.61 -11.16
N PRO A 90 18.31 14.60 -9.82
CA PRO A 90 17.57 13.67 -8.97
C PRO A 90 16.06 13.98 -9.03
N PRO A 91 15.19 12.98 -9.21
CA PRO A 91 13.75 13.23 -9.23
C PRO A 91 13.19 13.68 -7.86
N GLN A 92 11.96 14.17 -7.84
CA GLN A 92 11.35 14.79 -6.67
C GLN A 92 10.55 13.78 -5.83
N TYR A 93 10.77 13.81 -4.51
CA TYR A 93 10.05 13.03 -3.51
C TYR A 93 8.59 13.48 -3.43
N SER A 94 7.66 12.65 -3.90
CA SER A 94 6.24 13.02 -4.00
C SER A 94 5.31 11.81 -4.03
N VAL A 95 4.08 12.04 -3.59
CA VAL A 95 2.94 11.20 -3.95
C VAL A 95 2.54 11.57 -5.37
N LEU A 96 2.53 10.58 -6.27
CA LEU A 96 2.21 10.75 -7.69
C LEU A 96 0.77 10.32 -7.93
N PHE A 97 0.05 11.09 -8.75
CA PHE A 97 -1.38 10.92 -9.04
C PHE A 97 -1.63 10.61 -10.52
N ASP A 98 -2.65 9.81 -10.81
CA ASP A 98 -3.09 9.54 -12.18
C ASP A 98 -3.96 10.71 -12.69
N SER A 99 -3.33 11.75 -13.24
CA SER A 99 -4.02 12.97 -13.70
C SER A 99 -4.75 12.81 -15.04
N ASN A 100 -4.43 11.78 -15.82
CA ASN A 100 -5.06 11.46 -17.11
C ASN A 100 -5.58 10.01 -17.08
N PRO A 101 -6.59 9.73 -16.23
CA PRO A 101 -7.07 8.38 -15.97
C PRO A 101 -7.57 7.68 -17.24
N SER A 102 -7.36 6.36 -17.29
CA SER A 102 -7.87 5.49 -18.33
C SER A 102 -8.17 4.09 -17.76
N PRO A 103 -9.25 3.41 -18.19
CA PRO A 103 -9.56 2.05 -17.77
C PRO A 103 -8.48 1.04 -18.21
N GLN A 104 -7.55 0.73 -17.30
CA GLN A 104 -6.42 -0.18 -17.58
C GLN A 104 -6.72 -1.59 -17.05
N PHE A 105 -7.12 -2.46 -17.97
CA PHE A 105 -7.32 -3.89 -17.77
C PHE A 105 -6.29 -4.72 -18.57
N PRO A 106 -5.92 -5.93 -18.12
CA PRO A 106 -6.35 -6.56 -16.88
C PRO A 106 -5.63 -5.98 -15.66
N CYS A 107 -6.32 -5.91 -14.52
CA CYS A 107 -5.75 -5.42 -13.27
C CYS A 107 -6.17 -6.30 -12.09
N MET A 108 -5.59 -6.04 -10.92
CA MET A 108 -5.93 -6.74 -9.68
C MET A 108 -6.39 -5.76 -8.61
N LEU A 109 -7.46 -6.08 -7.90
CA LEU A 109 -7.88 -5.41 -6.67
C LEU A 109 -7.57 -6.28 -5.45
N VAL A 110 -6.78 -5.75 -4.53
CA VAL A 110 -6.53 -6.30 -3.19
C VAL A 110 -7.37 -5.50 -2.20
N ASN A 111 -8.57 -5.98 -1.91
CA ASN A 111 -9.50 -5.31 -1.01
C ASN A 111 -9.32 -5.81 0.42
N ILE A 112 -8.76 -4.95 1.28
CA ILE A 112 -8.40 -5.23 2.68
C ILE A 112 -9.48 -4.65 3.60
N GLY A 113 -10.26 -5.53 4.21
CA GLY A 113 -11.17 -5.23 5.32
C GLY A 113 -10.80 -6.07 6.54
N SER A 114 -11.80 -6.64 7.22
CA SER A 114 -11.58 -7.57 8.34
C SER A 114 -10.66 -8.74 7.94
N GLY A 115 -10.91 -9.32 6.76
CA GLY A 115 -9.99 -10.16 6.01
C GLY A 115 -9.70 -9.56 4.62
N VAL A 116 -9.02 -10.30 3.75
CA VAL A 116 -8.59 -9.82 2.42
C VAL A 116 -9.22 -10.65 1.30
N SER A 117 -9.72 -9.97 0.26
CA SER A 117 -10.10 -10.60 -1.01
C SER A 117 -9.25 -10.03 -2.15
N ILE A 118 -8.72 -10.93 -2.97
CA ILE A 118 -7.89 -10.61 -4.13
C ILE A 118 -8.70 -10.98 -5.38
N ILE A 119 -8.96 -9.97 -6.21
CA ILE A 119 -9.89 -10.05 -7.33
C ILE A 119 -9.14 -9.65 -8.60
N LYS A 120 -9.13 -10.52 -9.61
CA LYS A 120 -8.68 -10.19 -10.97
C LYS A 120 -9.83 -9.53 -11.71
N VAL A 121 -9.60 -8.39 -12.33
CA VAL A 121 -10.57 -7.73 -13.22
C VAL A 121 -10.01 -7.78 -14.64
N THR A 122 -10.69 -8.48 -15.54
CA THR A 122 -10.24 -8.69 -16.92
C THR A 122 -10.81 -7.69 -17.89
N ASN A 123 -12.00 -7.14 -17.60
CA ASN A 123 -12.66 -6.08 -18.35
C ASN A 123 -13.82 -5.51 -17.49
N PHE A 124 -14.50 -4.47 -17.97
CA PHE A 124 -15.80 -4.02 -17.44
C PHE A 124 -16.75 -5.20 -17.21
N GLY A 125 -17.29 -5.30 -15.99
CA GLY A 125 -18.21 -6.38 -15.57
C GLY A 125 -17.60 -7.79 -15.47
N LYS A 126 -16.34 -8.01 -15.87
CA LYS A 126 -15.70 -9.34 -15.90
C LYS A 126 -14.59 -9.43 -14.85
N PHE A 127 -14.90 -10.04 -13.71
CA PHE A 127 -13.99 -10.18 -12.57
C PHE A 127 -14.09 -11.57 -11.93
N GLU A 128 -13.02 -11.99 -11.24
CA GLU A 128 -12.90 -13.28 -10.57
C GLU A 128 -12.17 -13.11 -9.22
N ARG A 129 -12.70 -13.66 -8.12
CA ARG A 129 -12.01 -13.67 -6.82
C ARG A 129 -10.95 -14.79 -6.77
N ILE A 130 -9.81 -14.53 -7.40
CA ILE A 130 -8.71 -15.48 -7.54
C ILE A 130 -8.06 -15.93 -6.22
N SER A 131 -8.11 -15.12 -5.16
CA SER A 131 -7.47 -15.45 -3.87
C SER A 131 -7.96 -14.58 -2.69
N GLY A 132 -7.30 -14.72 -1.55
CA GLY A 132 -7.52 -13.93 -0.33
C GLY A 132 -6.81 -14.53 0.88
N THR A 133 -6.82 -13.82 2.00
CA THR A 133 -6.29 -14.30 3.29
C THR A 133 -7.22 -13.87 4.43
N SER A 134 -7.30 -14.67 5.50
CA SER A 134 -7.96 -14.27 6.74
C SER A 134 -7.16 -13.24 7.54
N LEU A 135 -5.85 -13.13 7.27
CA LEU A 135 -4.93 -12.17 7.91
C LEU A 135 -5.12 -10.77 7.32
N GLY A 136 -6.15 -10.07 7.79
CA GLY A 136 -6.52 -8.71 7.38
C GLY A 136 -6.52 -7.70 8.52
N GLY A 137 -7.20 -6.58 8.33
CA GLY A 137 -7.30 -5.52 9.34
C GLY A 137 -8.01 -5.96 10.62
N GLY A 138 -8.92 -6.93 10.53
CA GLY A 138 -9.56 -7.54 11.70
C GLY A 138 -8.59 -8.40 12.52
N THR A 139 -7.57 -8.98 11.89
CA THR A 139 -6.48 -9.68 12.60
C THR A 139 -5.53 -8.68 13.26
N LEU A 140 -5.17 -7.58 12.59
CA LEU A 140 -4.36 -6.53 13.20
C LEU A 140 -5.07 -5.94 14.43
N TRP A 141 -6.32 -5.51 14.26
CA TRP A 141 -7.14 -4.92 15.33
C TRP A 141 -7.37 -5.90 16.48
N GLY A 142 -7.78 -7.14 16.18
CA GLY A 142 -8.08 -8.17 17.18
C GLY A 142 -6.86 -8.69 17.94
N LEU A 143 -5.65 -8.62 17.37
CA LEU A 143 -4.42 -8.92 18.11
C LEU A 143 -3.97 -7.72 18.95
N LEU A 144 -4.07 -6.50 18.42
CA LEU A 144 -3.63 -5.31 19.17
C LEU A 144 -4.56 -4.95 20.33
N SER A 145 -5.87 -5.23 20.26
CA SER A 145 -6.77 -5.10 21.42
C SER A 145 -6.54 -6.14 22.51
N LEU A 146 -5.80 -7.22 22.23
CA LEU A 146 -5.37 -8.23 23.21
C LEU A 146 -3.95 -7.99 23.75
N LEU A 147 -3.13 -7.20 23.05
CA LEU A 147 -1.70 -7.01 23.34
C LEU A 147 -1.33 -5.56 23.71
N THR A 148 -2.27 -4.62 23.61
CA THR A 148 -2.10 -3.19 23.91
C THR A 148 -3.37 -2.64 24.57
N GLU A 149 -3.28 -1.46 25.21
CA GLU A 149 -4.43 -0.78 25.81
C GLU A 149 -5.25 0.08 24.82
N ALA A 150 -4.89 0.07 23.53
CA ALA A 150 -5.51 0.91 22.51
C ALA A 150 -6.97 0.53 22.23
N LYS A 151 -7.84 1.53 22.19
CA LYS A 151 -9.31 1.37 22.15
C LYS A 151 -9.90 1.58 20.76
N SER A 152 -9.16 2.27 19.88
CA SER A 152 -9.50 2.48 18.47
C SER A 152 -8.40 1.99 17.53
N PHE A 153 -8.76 1.76 16.27
CA PHE A 153 -7.81 1.44 15.20
C PHE A 153 -6.81 2.57 14.97
N ASP A 154 -7.20 3.81 15.26
CA ASP A 154 -6.38 5.00 15.01
C ASP A 154 -5.30 5.15 16.09
N GLU A 155 -5.64 4.91 17.37
CA GLU A 155 -4.66 4.75 18.45
C GLU A 155 -3.63 3.66 18.16
N MET A 156 -4.05 2.53 17.58
CA MET A 156 -3.15 1.42 17.23
C MET A 156 -2.16 1.80 16.11
N LEU A 157 -2.59 2.60 15.14
CA LEU A 157 -1.71 3.11 14.10
C LEU A 157 -0.78 4.20 14.65
N ASP A 158 -1.25 5.07 15.54
CA ASP A 158 -0.44 6.05 16.27
C ASP A 158 0.64 5.39 17.15
N LEU A 159 0.33 4.25 17.77
CA LEU A 159 1.33 3.41 18.46
C LEU A 159 2.33 2.82 17.45
N SER A 160 1.86 2.29 16.31
CA SER A 160 2.72 1.68 15.29
C SER A 160 3.72 2.67 14.68
N ILE A 161 3.35 3.95 14.55
CA ILE A 161 4.23 5.02 14.08
C ILE A 161 5.40 5.20 15.06
N LYS A 162 5.11 5.21 16.37
CA LYS A 162 6.06 5.47 17.47
C LYS A 162 7.00 4.31 17.83
N GLY A 163 6.74 3.10 17.31
CA GLY A 163 7.46 1.89 17.73
C GLY A 163 8.82 1.67 17.06
N ASP A 164 9.51 0.66 17.56
CA ASP A 164 10.67 0.03 16.92
C ASP A 164 10.47 -1.50 16.86
N ASN A 165 10.11 -2.00 15.68
CA ASN A 165 9.83 -3.42 15.48
C ASN A 165 11.08 -4.30 15.73
N SER A 166 12.30 -3.77 15.64
CA SER A 166 13.55 -4.52 15.93
C SER A 166 13.64 -5.01 17.38
N LYS A 167 12.80 -4.48 18.29
CA LYS A 167 12.72 -4.92 19.69
C LYS A 167 11.90 -6.21 19.86
N VAL A 168 10.98 -6.48 18.93
CA VAL A 168 10.00 -7.59 18.91
C VAL A 168 10.34 -8.65 17.85
N ASP A 169 10.73 -8.21 16.65
CA ASP A 169 11.03 -9.06 15.50
C ASP A 169 12.46 -9.57 15.49
N MET A 170 12.66 -10.79 14.98
CA MET A 170 13.97 -11.30 14.62
C MET A 170 14.27 -10.94 13.16
N LEU A 171 15.35 -10.20 12.94
CA LEU A 171 15.80 -9.74 11.63
C LEU A 171 16.87 -10.69 11.06
N VAL A 172 17.19 -10.55 9.77
CA VAL A 172 18.27 -11.31 9.12
C VAL A 172 19.61 -11.08 9.84
N GLY A 173 19.88 -9.85 10.30
CA GLY A 173 21.07 -9.51 11.07
C GLY A 173 21.15 -10.21 12.43
N ASP A 174 20.02 -10.52 13.10
CA ASP A 174 20.00 -11.29 14.36
C ASP A 174 20.38 -12.77 14.18
N ILE A 175 20.33 -13.27 12.94
CA ILE A 175 20.60 -14.67 12.58
C ILE A 175 22.00 -14.81 11.96
N TYR A 176 22.37 -13.92 11.04
CA TYR A 176 23.59 -14.02 10.23
C TYR A 176 24.68 -13.01 10.61
N GLY A 177 24.39 -12.03 11.48
CA GLY A 177 25.32 -10.96 11.87
C GLY A 177 25.58 -9.88 10.81
N GLN A 178 25.11 -10.09 9.58
CA GLN A 178 25.34 -9.24 8.41
C GLN A 178 24.23 -9.46 7.35
N ASP A 179 24.30 -8.74 6.22
CA ASP A 179 23.43 -8.94 5.06
C ASP A 179 23.59 -10.36 4.47
N TYR A 180 22.48 -11.02 4.16
CA TYR A 180 22.48 -12.36 3.56
C TYR A 180 22.49 -12.28 2.02
N GLY A 181 23.59 -11.76 1.49
CA GLY A 181 23.77 -11.41 0.08
C GLY A 181 23.54 -12.54 -0.93
N LYS A 182 23.66 -13.82 -0.53
CA LYS A 182 23.39 -14.99 -1.39
C LYS A 182 21.98 -15.00 -2.00
N ILE A 183 21.01 -14.36 -1.34
CA ILE A 183 19.62 -14.22 -1.81
C ILE A 183 19.13 -12.76 -1.71
N GLY A 184 20.05 -11.79 -1.61
CA GLY A 184 19.73 -10.36 -1.65
C GLY A 184 18.96 -9.80 -0.44
N LEU A 185 18.97 -10.47 0.72
CA LEU A 185 18.30 -9.96 1.92
C LEU A 185 19.24 -9.06 2.73
N LYS A 186 18.77 -7.85 3.07
CA LYS A 186 19.47 -6.95 3.99
C LYS A 186 19.38 -7.46 5.43
N SER A 187 20.38 -7.13 6.25
CA SER A 187 20.39 -7.40 7.69
C SER A 187 19.18 -6.81 8.44
N SER A 188 18.63 -5.69 7.96
CA SER A 188 17.41 -5.05 8.48
C SER A 188 16.10 -5.75 8.07
N THR A 189 16.12 -6.69 7.12
CA THR A 189 14.91 -7.42 6.71
C THR A 189 14.40 -8.30 7.84
N ILE A 190 13.08 -8.30 8.09
CA ILE A 190 12.44 -9.19 9.07
C ILE A 190 12.56 -10.63 8.59
N ALA A 191 13.18 -11.49 9.40
CA ALA A 191 13.29 -12.93 9.17
C ALA A 191 12.18 -13.72 9.89
N SER A 192 11.73 -13.23 11.05
CA SER A 192 10.61 -13.80 11.81
C SER A 192 9.97 -12.71 12.68
N SER A 193 8.75 -12.31 12.33
CA SER A 193 7.94 -11.41 13.15
C SER A 193 7.69 -12.02 14.53
N PHE A 194 7.73 -11.21 15.59
CA PHE A 194 7.65 -11.64 17.01
C PHE A 194 8.75 -12.64 17.47
N GLY A 195 9.74 -12.97 16.65
CA GLY A 195 10.76 -13.97 16.96
C GLY A 195 11.56 -13.72 18.25
N LYS A 196 11.73 -12.45 18.68
CA LYS A 196 12.41 -12.12 19.94
C LYS A 196 11.54 -12.33 21.18
N VAL A 197 10.21 -12.41 21.03
CA VAL A 197 9.27 -12.58 22.17
C VAL A 197 9.43 -13.93 22.85
N PHE A 198 9.57 -15.01 22.07
CA PHE A 198 9.86 -16.33 22.63
C PHE A 198 11.27 -16.38 23.24
N LYS A 199 12.30 -15.99 22.47
CA LYS A 199 13.71 -16.03 22.89
C LYS A 199 13.95 -15.31 24.23
N LYS A 200 13.44 -14.07 24.37
CA LYS A 200 13.63 -13.29 25.60
C LYS A 200 12.89 -13.90 26.81
N LYS A 201 11.66 -14.44 26.63
CA LYS A 201 10.92 -15.13 27.70
C LYS A 201 11.66 -16.37 28.22
N SER A 202 12.27 -17.16 27.33
CA SER A 202 13.14 -18.28 27.72
C SER A 202 14.39 -17.79 28.47
N SER A 203 15.03 -16.70 28.02
CA SER A 203 16.20 -16.12 28.69
C SER A 203 15.90 -15.53 30.08
N SER A 204 14.67 -15.06 30.35
CA SER A 204 14.26 -14.65 31.70
C SER A 204 13.95 -15.83 32.63
N ALA A 205 13.47 -16.96 32.08
CA ALA A 205 13.12 -18.15 32.86
C ALA A 205 14.32 -19.05 33.22
N GLY A 206 15.46 -18.88 32.54
CA GLY A 206 16.63 -19.76 32.63
C GLY A 206 17.79 -19.27 33.52
N ARG A 207 17.62 -18.21 34.31
CA ARG A 207 18.64 -17.82 35.31
C ARG A 207 18.48 -18.68 36.57
N PRO A 208 19.57 -19.20 37.16
CA PRO A 208 19.51 -19.81 38.49
C PRO A 208 19.00 -18.82 39.53
N ARG A 209 18.36 -19.33 40.59
CA ARG A 209 18.15 -18.57 41.83
C ARG A 209 19.43 -18.65 42.66
N ASP A 210 20.39 -17.80 42.33
CA ASP A 210 21.66 -17.68 43.07
C ASP A 210 21.49 -17.04 44.47
N ASP A 211 20.26 -16.62 44.81
CA ASP A 211 19.87 -16.00 46.08
C ASP A 211 18.53 -16.62 46.56
N PRO A 212 18.51 -17.34 47.70
CA PRO A 212 17.30 -17.97 48.23
C PRO A 212 16.25 -16.99 48.79
N ASP A 213 16.66 -15.82 49.30
CA ASP A 213 15.78 -14.89 49.99
C ASP A 213 15.10 -13.90 49.02
N ASN A 214 15.63 -13.75 47.80
CA ASN A 214 15.02 -12.94 46.74
C ASN A 214 13.81 -13.64 46.08
N LEU A 215 12.70 -13.71 46.81
CA LEU A 215 11.38 -14.21 46.33
C LEU A 215 10.67 -13.19 45.41
N HIS A 216 11.40 -12.60 44.47
CA HIS A 216 10.83 -11.78 43.41
C HIS A 216 10.78 -12.57 42.10
N ASP A 217 9.66 -12.45 41.37
CA ASP A 217 9.51 -13.08 40.06
C ASP A 217 10.62 -12.63 39.09
N PRO A 218 11.12 -13.52 38.20
CA PRO A 218 12.13 -13.15 37.23
C PRO A 218 11.64 -11.98 36.38
N PRO A 219 12.49 -10.97 36.10
CA PRO A 219 12.06 -9.70 35.52
C PRO A 219 11.29 -9.93 34.22
N LYS A 220 9.99 -9.63 34.30
CA LYS A 220 9.01 -9.86 33.25
C LYS A 220 9.46 -9.10 32.01
N VAL A 221 9.76 -9.82 30.92
CA VAL A 221 10.21 -9.18 29.67
C VAL A 221 9.02 -8.45 29.05
N GLU A 222 8.95 -7.16 29.35
CA GLU A 222 7.97 -6.24 28.82
C GLU A 222 8.40 -5.76 27.42
N PHE A 223 7.43 -5.66 26.53
CA PHE A 223 7.59 -5.12 25.18
C PHE A 223 6.63 -3.95 25.06
N LYS A 224 7.08 -2.85 24.46
CA LYS A 224 6.26 -1.65 24.38
C LYS A 224 5.04 -1.88 23.48
N PRO A 225 3.85 -1.34 23.82
CA PRO A 225 2.69 -1.34 22.94
C PRO A 225 3.00 -0.80 21.54
N GLU A 226 3.86 0.22 21.44
CA GLU A 226 4.36 0.80 20.19
C GLU A 226 5.15 -0.21 19.34
N ASP A 227 6.13 -0.90 19.92
CA ASP A 227 6.97 -1.89 19.25
C ASP A 227 6.12 -3.08 18.75
N ILE A 228 5.16 -3.52 19.58
CA ILE A 228 4.16 -4.54 19.26
C ILE A 228 3.29 -4.10 18.07
N SER A 229 2.82 -2.85 18.08
CA SER A 229 1.97 -2.27 17.05
C SER A 229 2.68 -2.16 15.70
N LYS A 230 3.95 -1.72 15.70
CA LYS A 230 4.77 -1.62 14.48
C LYS A 230 5.10 -3.00 13.90
N SER A 231 5.47 -3.95 14.77
CA SER A 231 5.71 -5.34 14.38
C SER A 231 4.47 -6.00 13.75
N LEU A 232 3.27 -5.88 14.35
CA LEU A 232 2.06 -6.46 13.77
C LEU A 232 1.61 -5.74 12.49
N LEU A 233 1.73 -4.41 12.41
CA LEU A 233 1.42 -3.67 11.18
C LEU A 233 2.32 -4.13 10.03
N TYR A 234 3.62 -4.30 10.27
CA TYR A 234 4.56 -4.85 9.28
C TYR A 234 4.29 -6.32 8.97
N ALA A 235 3.99 -7.17 9.96
CA ALA A 235 3.72 -8.59 9.73
C ALA A 235 2.50 -8.80 8.82
N ILE A 236 1.38 -8.13 9.12
CA ILE A 236 0.15 -8.20 8.31
C ILE A 236 0.36 -7.55 6.94
N SER A 237 0.91 -6.34 6.87
CA SER A 237 1.07 -5.63 5.60
C SER A 237 2.05 -6.32 4.64
N ASN A 238 3.18 -6.84 5.13
CA ASN A 238 4.12 -7.60 4.29
C ASN A 238 3.54 -8.94 3.83
N ASN A 239 2.75 -9.63 4.67
CA ASN A 239 2.06 -10.85 4.26
C ASN A 239 1.03 -10.58 3.15
N ILE A 240 0.21 -9.53 3.29
CA ILE A 240 -0.75 -9.11 2.26
C ILE A 240 -0.01 -8.73 0.96
N GLY A 241 1.08 -7.95 1.06
CA GLY A 241 1.89 -7.55 -0.09
C GLY A 241 2.54 -8.74 -0.81
N GLN A 242 3.06 -9.72 -0.07
CA GLN A 242 3.63 -10.95 -0.64
C GLN A 242 2.55 -11.79 -1.35
N ILE A 243 1.39 -12.02 -0.72
CA ILE A 243 0.29 -12.79 -1.31
C ILE A 243 -0.27 -12.06 -2.54
N ALA A 244 -0.34 -10.73 -2.52
CA ALA A 244 -0.70 -9.92 -3.68
C ALA A 244 0.31 -10.11 -4.82
N HIS A 245 1.61 -9.93 -4.57
CA HIS A 245 2.64 -10.18 -5.59
C HIS A 245 2.57 -11.59 -6.20
N LEU A 246 2.45 -12.64 -5.37
CA LEU A 246 2.37 -14.02 -5.87
C LEU A 246 1.14 -14.27 -6.76
N ASN A 247 0.00 -13.64 -6.46
CA ASN A 247 -1.18 -13.68 -7.33
C ASN A 247 -1.00 -12.84 -8.61
N ALA A 248 -0.32 -11.69 -8.51
CA ALA A 248 -0.01 -10.82 -9.64
C ALA A 248 0.89 -11.53 -10.67
N GLU A 249 1.94 -12.22 -10.23
CA GLU A 249 2.78 -13.04 -11.12
C GLU A 249 2.00 -14.22 -11.71
N LYS A 250 1.32 -15.02 -10.86
CA LYS A 250 0.54 -16.19 -11.29
C LYS A 250 -0.50 -15.87 -12.37
N HIS A 251 -1.11 -14.69 -12.32
CA HIS A 251 -2.20 -14.30 -13.22
C HIS A 251 -1.80 -13.27 -14.29
N GLY A 252 -0.53 -12.89 -14.39
CA GLY A 252 0.01 -11.94 -15.38
C GLY A 252 -0.57 -10.52 -15.25
N LEU A 253 -0.47 -9.92 -14.06
CA LEU A 253 -1.10 -8.64 -13.72
C LEU A 253 -0.06 -7.66 -13.14
N ASP A 254 0.25 -6.57 -13.84
CA ASP A 254 1.25 -5.59 -13.36
C ASP A 254 0.64 -4.39 -12.60
N ARG A 255 -0.63 -4.04 -12.88
CA ARG A 255 -1.36 -2.97 -12.17
C ARG A 255 -2.14 -3.55 -10.98
N ILE A 256 -1.63 -3.32 -9.76
CA ILE A 256 -2.18 -3.82 -8.50
C ILE A 256 -2.79 -2.65 -7.70
N TYR A 257 -4.11 -2.58 -7.66
CA TYR A 257 -4.85 -1.67 -6.79
C TYR A 257 -5.02 -2.26 -5.39
N PHE A 258 -4.74 -1.46 -4.38
CA PHE A 258 -5.08 -1.72 -2.99
C PHE A 258 -6.29 -0.85 -2.59
N GLY A 259 -7.21 -1.42 -1.82
CA GLY A 259 -8.41 -0.73 -1.37
C GLY A 259 -8.99 -1.32 -0.08
N GLY A 260 -10.09 -0.74 0.40
CA GLY A 260 -10.74 -1.11 1.66
C GLY A 260 -10.20 -0.37 2.88
N CYS A 261 -10.95 -0.45 3.98
CA CYS A 261 -10.80 0.44 5.16
C CYS A 261 -9.62 0.12 6.09
N PHE A 262 -8.66 -0.71 5.68
CA PHE A 262 -7.42 -0.97 6.44
C PHE A 262 -6.35 0.11 6.25
N ILE A 263 -6.30 0.71 5.07
CA ILE A 263 -5.20 1.59 4.67
C ILE A 263 -5.45 3.00 5.23
N ARG A 264 -6.66 3.53 5.04
CA ARG A 264 -7.15 4.85 5.51
C ARG A 264 -6.17 6.00 5.28
N GLY A 265 -5.44 5.94 4.16
CA GLY A 265 -4.37 6.91 3.82
C GLY A 265 -3.14 6.90 4.75
N HIS A 266 -3.03 6.01 5.74
CA HIS A 266 -1.88 6.00 6.65
C HIS A 266 -0.59 5.63 5.91
N ALA A 267 0.34 6.57 5.85
CA ALA A 267 1.54 6.44 5.02
C ALA A 267 2.45 5.27 5.42
N ALA A 268 2.44 4.82 6.68
CA ALA A 268 3.15 3.61 7.10
C ALA A 268 2.62 2.34 6.38
N THR A 269 1.29 2.19 6.31
CA THR A 269 0.62 1.08 5.62
C THR A 269 0.86 1.15 4.11
N VAL A 270 0.67 2.34 3.51
CA VAL A 270 0.92 2.60 2.07
C VAL A 270 2.38 2.31 1.70
N SER A 271 3.34 2.76 2.52
CA SER A 271 4.77 2.50 2.32
C SER A 271 5.10 1.02 2.39
N THR A 272 4.56 0.30 3.38
CA THR A 272 4.87 -1.13 3.58
C THR A 272 4.32 -1.98 2.44
N LEU A 273 3.09 -1.70 1.97
CA LEU A 273 2.51 -2.36 0.80
C LEU A 273 3.27 -2.02 -0.49
N SER A 274 3.65 -0.75 -0.69
CA SER A 274 4.47 -0.30 -1.83
C SER A 274 5.85 -0.97 -1.83
N TYR A 275 6.49 -1.06 -0.67
CA TYR A 275 7.77 -1.75 -0.48
C TYR A 275 7.63 -3.23 -0.83
N ALA A 276 6.67 -3.95 -0.24
CA ALA A 276 6.51 -5.38 -0.44
C ALA A 276 6.30 -5.73 -1.93
N ILE A 277 5.44 -5.01 -2.65
CA ILE A 277 5.24 -5.23 -4.09
C ILE A 277 6.53 -4.99 -4.89
N ARG A 278 7.22 -3.87 -4.67
CA ARG A 278 8.47 -3.56 -5.39
C ARG A 278 9.60 -4.53 -5.06
N PHE A 279 9.72 -4.93 -3.80
CA PHE A 279 10.75 -5.85 -3.34
C PHE A 279 10.62 -7.22 -4.00
N TRP A 280 9.44 -7.86 -3.88
CA TRP A 280 9.23 -9.19 -4.45
C TRP A 280 9.23 -9.18 -5.99
N SER A 281 8.68 -8.14 -6.63
CA SER A 281 8.70 -8.00 -8.09
C SER A 281 10.03 -7.48 -8.68
N LYS A 282 11.06 -7.25 -7.85
CA LYS A 282 12.34 -6.62 -8.26
C LYS A 282 12.15 -5.28 -9.00
N GLY A 283 11.11 -4.53 -8.63
CA GLY A 283 10.74 -3.24 -9.21
C GLY A 283 9.84 -3.29 -10.43
N THR A 284 9.53 -4.46 -10.99
CA THR A 284 8.72 -4.59 -12.22
C THR A 284 7.24 -4.26 -12.03
N LYS A 285 6.70 -4.37 -10.81
CA LYS A 285 5.28 -4.09 -10.48
C LYS A 285 5.15 -2.96 -9.47
N ARG A 286 4.00 -2.28 -9.50
CA ARG A 286 3.69 -1.10 -8.68
C ARG A 286 2.38 -1.28 -7.93
N ALA A 287 2.36 -0.87 -6.66
CA ALA A 287 1.16 -0.73 -5.86
C ALA A 287 0.49 0.62 -6.18
N PHE A 288 -0.82 0.59 -6.42
CA PHE A 288 -1.67 1.74 -6.65
C PHE A 288 -2.72 1.82 -5.53
N PHE A 289 -3.04 3.02 -5.09
CA PHE A 289 -3.93 3.33 -3.98
C PHE A 289 -5.00 4.33 -4.44
N LEU A 290 -6.08 4.46 -3.66
CA LEU A 290 -7.28 5.18 -4.06
C LEU A 290 -7.69 6.12 -2.92
N ARG A 291 -7.91 7.41 -3.18
CA ARG A 291 -8.24 8.38 -2.11
C ARG A 291 -9.54 8.03 -1.38
N HIS A 292 -10.51 7.44 -2.08
CA HIS A 292 -11.75 6.91 -1.51
C HIS A 292 -11.78 5.36 -1.44
N GLU A 293 -10.63 4.73 -1.19
CA GLU A 293 -10.42 3.28 -1.04
C GLU A 293 -11.46 2.52 -0.20
N GLY A 294 -12.00 3.13 0.86
CA GLY A 294 -13.03 2.51 1.72
C GLY A 294 -14.44 2.51 1.13
N TYR A 295 -14.71 3.32 0.10
CA TYR A 295 -16.08 3.62 -0.38
C TYR A 295 -16.46 2.93 -1.70
N LEU A 296 -15.56 2.14 -2.30
CA LEU A 296 -15.82 1.46 -3.58
C LEU A 296 -17.13 0.67 -3.59
N GLY A 297 -17.42 -0.07 -2.51
CA GLY A 297 -18.62 -0.90 -2.40
C GLY A 297 -19.93 -0.11 -2.35
N SER A 298 -19.94 1.05 -1.68
CA SER A 298 -21.12 1.91 -1.57
C SER A 298 -21.31 2.76 -2.83
N ILE A 299 -20.22 3.29 -3.41
CA ILE A 299 -20.25 4.06 -4.66
C ILE A 299 -20.80 3.21 -5.81
N GLY A 300 -20.31 1.99 -5.99
CA GLY A 300 -20.83 1.12 -7.05
C GLY A 300 -22.21 0.49 -6.77
N ALA A 301 -22.72 0.56 -5.53
CA ALA A 301 -24.12 0.24 -5.23
C ALA A 301 -25.04 1.42 -5.60
N TRP A 302 -24.62 2.65 -5.25
CA TRP A 302 -25.30 3.89 -5.62
C TRP A 302 -25.40 4.08 -7.15
N LEU A 303 -24.30 3.88 -7.88
CA LEU A 303 -24.28 3.94 -9.35
C LEU A 303 -25.26 2.96 -10.00
N LYS A 304 -25.38 1.74 -9.46
CA LYS A 304 -26.34 0.73 -9.98
C LYS A 304 -27.79 1.14 -9.77
N ASN A 305 -28.12 1.74 -8.62
CA ASN A 305 -29.47 2.20 -8.33
C ASN A 305 -29.87 3.37 -9.25
N ILE A 306 -28.99 4.37 -9.43
CA ILE A 306 -29.26 5.51 -10.34
C ILE A 306 -29.42 5.06 -11.79
N GLY A 307 -28.64 4.08 -12.26
CA GLY A 307 -28.82 3.52 -13.61
C GLY A 307 -30.26 3.00 -13.81
N HIS A 308 -30.77 2.22 -12.85
CA HIS A 308 -32.14 1.72 -12.90
C HIS A 308 -33.22 2.81 -12.82
N GLU A 309 -32.98 3.92 -12.12
CA GLU A 309 -33.91 5.07 -12.08
C GLU A 309 -33.96 5.79 -13.44
N ILE A 310 -32.82 5.95 -14.12
CA ILE A 310 -32.73 6.58 -15.46
C ILE A 310 -33.36 5.68 -16.55
N ASP A 311 -33.09 4.36 -16.50
CA ASP A 311 -33.69 3.37 -17.40
C ASP A 311 -35.22 3.32 -17.23
N GLN A 312 -35.71 3.36 -15.98
CA GLN A 312 -37.15 3.39 -15.71
C GLN A 312 -37.78 4.71 -16.18
N ALA A 313 -37.17 5.86 -15.88
CA ALA A 313 -37.65 7.17 -16.33
C ALA A 313 -37.80 7.24 -17.86
N SER A 314 -36.78 6.81 -18.61
CA SER A 314 -36.78 6.80 -20.08
C SER A 314 -37.75 5.78 -20.70
N SER A 315 -38.01 4.64 -20.03
CA SER A 315 -39.09 3.71 -20.43
C SER A 315 -40.50 4.28 -20.17
N SER A 316 -40.65 5.13 -19.14
CA SER A 316 -41.93 5.75 -18.79
C SER A 316 -42.30 6.94 -19.70
N SER A 317 -41.30 7.71 -20.17
CA SER A 317 -41.53 8.83 -21.10
C SER A 317 -41.75 8.39 -22.55
N SER A 318 -41.36 7.17 -22.91
CA SER A 318 -41.56 6.62 -24.26
C SER A 318 -42.91 5.91 -24.45
N SER A 319 -43.76 5.86 -23.42
CA SER A 319 -45.08 5.21 -23.45
C SER A 319 -46.28 6.17 -23.41
N SER A 320 -46.06 7.49 -23.31
CA SER A 320 -47.12 8.52 -23.33
C SER A 320 -47.57 8.96 -24.73
N ASP A 321 -46.71 8.85 -25.74
CA ASP A 321 -46.84 9.61 -26.99
C ASP A 321 -47.54 8.83 -28.14
N ASN A 322 -48.57 8.03 -27.79
CA ASN A 322 -49.48 7.43 -28.76
C ASN A 322 -50.78 8.25 -28.86
N PRO A 323 -51.00 9.07 -29.91
CA PRO A 323 -52.23 9.80 -30.08
C PRO A 323 -53.42 8.84 -30.34
N PRO A 324 -54.63 9.14 -29.83
CA PRO A 324 -55.78 8.27 -29.98
C PRO A 324 -56.19 8.17 -31.46
N HIS A 325 -56.09 6.96 -32.04
CA HIS A 325 -56.60 6.69 -33.38
C HIS A 325 -58.09 7.03 -33.47
N SER A 326 -58.43 7.99 -34.34
CA SER A 326 -59.80 8.24 -34.75
C SER A 326 -60.36 7.00 -35.45
N LYS A 327 -61.54 6.55 -35.00
CA LYS A 327 -62.36 5.60 -35.74
C LYS A 327 -63.45 6.35 -36.49
N SER A 328 -63.55 6.04 -37.78
CA SER A 328 -64.69 6.34 -38.66
C SER A 328 -65.92 5.52 -38.26
#